data_AF-A0A5C5UPA4-F1
#
_entry.id   AF-A0A5C5UPA4-F1
#
_cell.length_a   1.000
_cell.length_b   1.000
_cell.length_c   1.000
_cell.angle_alpha   90.00
_cell.angle_beta   90.00
_cell.angle_gamma   90.00
#
_symmetry.space_group_name_H-M   'P 1'
#
loop_
_entity.id
_entity.type
_entity.pdbx_description
1 polymer ?
#
loop_
_entity_poly.entity_id
_entity_poly.type
_entity_poly.pdbx_seq_one_letter_code
_entity_poly.pdbx_strand_id
1 'polypeptide(L)' 'MNKLSIMNEIDEMLDTYCEGCFVKRQVRKDHGKTAAHRFCISKCTVGSQLQFLGEELNKIGTSEK' A
#
# COMPACT_ATOMS: atom_id res chain seq x y z
N MET A 1 -10.88 2.64 -14.38
CA MET A 1 -11.27 1.77 -13.24
C MET A 1 -12.41 2.44 -12.49
N ASN A 2 -13.28 1.70 -11.83
CA ASN A 2 -14.27 2.26 -10.91
C ASN A 2 -13.76 2.15 -9.46
N LYS A 3 -14.29 2.99 -8.57
CA LYS A 3 -13.92 3.05 -7.15
C LYS A 3 -13.86 1.68 -6.48
N LEU A 4 -14.87 0.83 -6.71
CA LEU A 4 -14.96 -0.49 -6.09
C LEU A 4 -13.84 -1.44 -6.55
N SER A 5 -13.48 -1.41 -7.84
CA SER A 5 -12.40 -2.27 -8.36
C SER A 5 -11.05 -1.91 -7.77
N ILE A 6 -10.75 -0.61 -7.62
CA ILE A 6 -9.48 -0.16 -7.02
C ILE A 6 -9.41 -0.56 -5.55
N MET A 7 -10.52 -0.42 -4.81
CA MET A 7 -10.57 -0.87 -3.41
C MET A 7 -10.31 -2.37 -3.28
N ASN A 8 -10.94 -3.19 -4.13
CA ASN A 8 -10.70 -4.63 -4.14
C ASN A 8 -9.25 -4.99 -4.45
N GLU A 9 -8.62 -4.29 -5.40
CA GLU A 9 -7.22 -4.51 -5.76
C GLU A 9 -6.25 -4.11 -4.63
N ILE A 10 -6.56 -3.03 -3.91
CA ILE A 10 -5.85 -2.63 -2.70
C ILE A 10 -5.95 -3.72 -1.63
N ASP A 11 -7.16 -4.23 -1.37
CA ASP A 11 -7.41 -5.24 -0.35
C ASP A 11 -6.68 -6.56 -0.69
N GLU A 12 -6.80 -7.04 -1.93
CA GLU A 12 -6.11 -8.24 -2.40
C GLU A 12 -4.58 -8.13 -2.27
N MET A 13 -4.02 -6.96 -2.59
CA MET A 13 -2.59 -6.71 -2.50
C MET A 13 -2.11 -6.65 -1.04
N LEU A 14 -2.94 -6.10 -0.14
CA LEU A 14 -2.64 -6.08 1.29
C LEU A 14 -2.66 -7.49 1.88
N ASP A 15 -3.69 -8.28 1.59
CA ASP A 15 -3.85 -9.63 2.13
C ASP A 15 -2.81 -10.59 1.56
N THR A 16 -2.52 -10.51 0.26
CA THR A 16 -1.59 -11.43 -0.40
C THR A 16 -0.12 -11.15 -0.04
N TYR A 17 0.27 -9.88 0.07
CA TYR A 17 1.69 -9.51 0.16
C TYR A 17 2.08 -8.75 1.43
N CYS A 18 1.15 -7.98 2.00
CA CYS A 18 1.46 -7.16 3.18
C CYS A 18 1.12 -7.88 4.49
N GLU A 19 0.15 -8.79 4.48
CA GLU A 19 -0.15 -9.66 5.62
C GLU A 19 1.06 -10.56 5.91
N GLY A 20 1.47 -10.61 7.17
CA GLY A 20 2.64 -11.39 7.59
C GLY A 20 3.98 -10.97 6.96
N CYS A 21 4.05 -9.86 6.21
CA CYS A 21 5.23 -9.45 5.45
C CYS A 21 6.54 -9.53 6.25
N PHE A 22 7.40 -10.48 5.88
CA PHE A 22 8.66 -10.76 6.57
C PHE A 22 9.59 -9.55 6.60
N VAL A 23 9.74 -8.86 5.46
CA VAL A 23 10.65 -7.71 5.34
C VAL A 23 10.20 -6.58 6.27
N LYS A 24 8.91 -6.24 6.27
CA LYS A 24 8.34 -5.25 7.20
C LYS A 24 8.56 -5.65 8.66
N ARG A 25 8.40 -6.94 8.99
CA ARG A 25 8.63 -7.47 10.35
C ARG A 25 10.10 -7.35 10.76
N GLN A 26 11.04 -7.71 9.88
CA GLN A 26 12.47 -7.61 10.17
C GLN A 26 12.92 -6.17 10.30
N VAL A 27 12.59 -5.30 9.33
CA VAL A 27 12.93 -3.87 9.40
C VAL A 27 12.34 -3.23 10.66
N ARG A 28 11.14 -3.65 11.10
CA ARG A 28 10.57 -3.18 12.36
C ARG A 28 11.35 -3.64 13.58
N LYS A 29 11.84 -4.89 13.58
CA LYS A 29 12.65 -5.45 14.67
C LYS A 29 14.00 -4.73 14.76
N ASP A 30 14.63 -4.47 13.62
CA ASP A 30 16.00 -3.96 13.55
C ASP A 30 16.08 -2.43 13.65
N HIS A 31 15.09 -1.72 13.10
CA HIS A 31 15.11 -0.27 12.94
C HIS A 31 13.86 0.45 13.46
N GLY A 32 12.90 -0.29 14.03
CA GLY A 32 11.68 0.26 14.61
C GLY A 32 10.54 0.51 13.61
N LYS A 33 9.38 0.88 14.16
CA LYS A 33 8.13 1.06 13.41
C LYS A 33 8.25 2.09 12.29
N THR A 34 8.87 3.23 12.57
CA THR A 34 9.00 4.35 11.61
C THR A 34 9.83 3.93 10.40
N ALA A 35 10.94 3.21 10.61
CA ALA A 35 11.77 2.72 9.52
C ALA A 35 11.04 1.67 8.67
N ALA A 36 10.29 0.75 9.29
CA ALA A 36 9.49 -0.23 8.57
C ALA A 36 8.41 0.42 7.70
N HIS A 37 7.71 1.43 8.23
CA HIS A 37 6.70 2.16 7.46
C HIS A 37 7.33 2.94 6.30
N ARG A 38 8.45 3.63 6.56
CA ARG A 38 9.21 4.34 5.52
C ARG A 38 9.70 3.38 4.43
N PHE A 39 10.14 2.18 4.79
CA PHE A 39 10.52 1.15 3.82
C PHE A 39 9.33 0.78 2.92
N CYS A 40 8.16 0.50 3.51
CA CYS A 40 6.96 0.19 2.74
C CYS A 40 6.59 1.30 1.75
N ILE A 41 6.69 2.58 2.16
CA ILE A 41 6.33 3.72 1.29
C ILE A 41 7.39 3.97 0.21
N SER A 42 8.68 3.88 0.55
CA SER A 42 9.76 4.41 -0.33
C SER A 42 10.61 3.36 -1.03
N LYS A 43 10.51 2.08 -0.64
CA LYS A 43 11.40 1.01 -1.12
C LYS A 43 10.67 -0.28 -1.50
N CYS A 44 9.49 -0.54 -0.93
CA CYS A 44 8.71 -1.73 -1.24
C CYS A 44 7.95 -1.55 -2.56
N THR A 45 8.14 -2.46 -3.51
CA THR A 45 7.43 -2.45 -4.80
C THR A 45 5.92 -2.56 -4.65
N VAL A 46 5.46 -3.39 -3.71
CA VAL A 46 4.03 -3.52 -3.34
C VAL A 46 3.51 -2.19 -2.77
N GLY A 47 4.29 -1.53 -1.90
CA GLY A 47 3.90 -0.24 -1.34
C GLY A 47 3.89 0.91 -2.35
N SER A 48 4.69 0.83 -3.41
CA SER A 48 4.60 1.75 -4.56
C SER A 48 3.34 1.51 -5.38
N GLN A 49 2.93 0.25 -5.58
CA GLN A 49 1.68 -0.07 -6.26
C GLN A 49 0.45 0.36 -5.46
N LEU A 50 0.44 0.14 -4.15
CA LEU A 50 -0.62 0.64 -3.25
C LEU A 50 -0.74 2.17 -3.29
N GLN A 51 0.39 2.90 -3.37
CA GLN A 51 0.38 4.35 -3.56
C GLN A 51 -0.29 4.74 -4.88
N PHE A 52 0.08 4.09 -5.97
CA PHE A 52 -0.53 4.33 -7.29
C PHE A 52 -2.05 4.10 -7.27
N LEU A 53 -2.50 2.98 -6.70
CA LEU A 53 -3.93 2.68 -6.56
C LEU A 53 -4.65 3.73 -5.71
N GLY A 54 -4.02 4.20 -4.63
CA GLY A 54 -4.56 5.28 -3.80
C GLY A 54 -4.68 6.61 -4.55
N GLU A 55 -3.71 6.95 -5.40
CA GLU A 55 -3.78 8.13 -6.28
C GLU A 55 -4.90 8.01 -7.31
N GLU A 56 -5.08 6.86 -7.94
CA GLU A 56 -6.18 6.61 -8.87
C GLU A 56 -7.54 6.71 -8.17
N LEU A 57 -7.65 6.22 -6.94
CA LEU A 57 -8.86 6.34 -6.13
C LEU A 57 -9.22 7.81 -5.86
N ASN A 58 -8.22 8.63 -5.54
CA ASN A 58 -8.42 10.06 -5.29
C ASN A 58 -8.90 10.80 -6.54
N LYS A 59 -8.37 10.48 -7.72
CA LYS A 59 -8.79 11.07 -9.00
C LYS A 59 -10.28 10.82 -9.28
N ILE A 60 -10.75 9.60 -8.99
CA ILE A 60 -12.16 9.25 -9.14
C ILE A 60 -13.03 10.05 -8.16
N GLY A 61 -12.64 10.16 -6.89
CA GLY A 61 -13.38 10.91 -5.88
C GLY A 61 -13.43 12.42 -6.12
N THR A 62 -12.48 12.99 -6.86
CA THR A 62 -12.48 14.42 -7.25
C THR A 62 -13.32 14.73 -8.48
N SER A 63 -13.74 13.71 -9.25
CA SER A 63 -14.50 13.89 -10.49
C SER A 63 -16.02 14.00 -10.28
N GLU A 64 -16.48 13.87 -9.03
CA GLU A 64 -17.91 13.97 -8.63
C GLU A 64 -18.26 15.34 -8.00
N LYS A 65 -17.39 16.35 -8.14
CA LYS A 65 -17.63 17.73 -7.68
C LYS A 65 -17.82 18.72 -8.81
#